data_AF-A0ABD2MXW0-F1
#
_entry.id   AF-A0ABD2MXW0-F1
#
_cell.length_a   1.000
_cell.length_b   1.000
_cell.length_c   1.000
_cell.angle_alpha   90.00
_cell.angle_beta   90.00
_cell.angle_gamma   90.00
#
_symmetry.space_group_name_H-M   'P 1'
#
loop_
_entity.id
_entity.type
_entity.pdbx_description
1 polymer ?
#
loop_
_entity_poly.entity_id
_entity_poly.type
_entity_poly.pdbx_seq_one_letter_code
_entity_poly.pdbx_strand_id
1 'polypeptide(L)'
;MRDEVRVNKRFQNAAQNGIVICQGAVSCKSILDHLATGPVILLTNVKLLRCDLCRYNRASSEFKKIFRWPATYQGHYIVLCGYDIFTHRVFYRNPGLTDRTCVMPLRNLEQARKSYGTDQDAIFIYPS
;
A
#
# COMPACT_ATOMS: atom_id res chain seq x y z
N MET A 1 -0.17 -25.80 0.77
CA MET A 1 -1.28 -26.73 1.08
C MET A 1 -2.08 -26.32 2.33
N ARG A 2 -1.54 -26.36 3.57
CA ARG A 2 -2.35 -26.01 4.76
C ARG A 2 -2.80 -24.53 4.80
N ASP A 3 -1.92 -23.61 4.38
CA ASP A 3 -2.26 -22.18 4.31
C ASP A 3 -3.25 -21.84 3.20
N GLU A 4 -3.11 -22.48 2.05
CA GLU A 4 -4.00 -22.28 0.90
C GLU A 4 -5.45 -22.65 1.24
N VAL A 5 -5.67 -23.80 1.89
CA VAL A 5 -7.01 -24.22 2.35
C VAL A 5 -7.60 -23.20 3.33
N ARG A 6 -6.79 -22.73 4.29
CA ARG A 6 -7.19 -21.70 5.26
C ARG A 6 -7.57 -20.39 4.57
N VAL A 7 -6.81 -19.97 3.56
CA VAL A 7 -7.03 -18.74 2.80
C VAL A 7 -8.28 -18.86 1.93
N ASN A 8 -8.43 -19.95 1.18
CA ASN A 8 -9.61 -20.19 0.34
C ASN A 8 -10.90 -20.23 1.15
N LYS A 9 -10.87 -20.82 2.36
CA LYS A 9 -12.02 -20.81 3.27
C LYS A 9 -12.40 -19.38 3.71
N ARG A 10 -11.43 -18.47 3.88
CA ARG A 10 -11.73 -17.06 4.19
C ARG A 10 -12.38 -16.35 3.00
N PHE A 11 -11.90 -16.60 1.78
CA PHE A 11 -12.53 -16.06 0.56
C PHE A 11 -13.97 -16.54 0.40
N GLN A 12 -14.23 -17.83 0.63
CA GLN A 12 -15.58 -18.40 0.58
C GLN A 12 -16.53 -17.78 1.62
N ASN A 13 -16.03 -17.53 2.83
CA ASN A 13 -16.84 -16.98 3.91
C ASN A 13 -16.94 -15.44 3.88
N ALA A 14 -16.24 -14.75 2.98
CA ALA A 14 -16.17 -13.30 2.98
C ALA A 14 -17.54 -12.65 2.76
N ALA A 15 -18.31 -13.14 1.79
CA ALA A 15 -19.65 -12.63 1.50
C ALA A 15 -20.60 -12.77 2.69
N GLN A 16 -20.49 -13.87 3.45
CA GLN A 16 -21.28 -14.09 4.67
C GLN A 16 -20.95 -13.09 5.79
N ASN A 17 -19.78 -12.46 5.74
CA ASN A 17 -19.35 -11.41 6.66
C ASN A 17 -19.52 -10.00 6.07
N GLY A 18 -20.28 -9.86 4.98
CA GLY A 18 -20.49 -8.56 4.31
C GLY A 18 -19.26 -8.02 3.57
N ILE A 19 -18.25 -8.86 3.33
CA ILE A 19 -17.03 -8.47 2.61
C ILE A 19 -17.20 -8.80 1.12
N VAL A 20 -17.18 -7.75 0.29
CA VAL A 20 -17.21 -7.88 -1.17
C VAL A 20 -15.79 -8.12 -1.68
N ILE A 21 -15.60 -9.17 -2.49
CA ILE A 21 -14.32 -9.51 -3.10
C ILE A 21 -14.42 -9.38 -4.61
N CYS A 22 -13.49 -8.62 -5.20
CA CYS A 22 -13.39 -8.43 -6.64
C CYS A 22 -11.99 -8.80 -7.10
N GLN A 23 -11.89 -9.66 -8.13
CA GLN A 23 -10.63 -9.93 -8.80
C GLN A 23 -10.45 -8.98 -9.97
N GLY A 24 -9.33 -8.27 -10.02
CA GLY A 24 -9.02 -7.36 -11.12
C GLY A 24 -7.94 -6.35 -10.78
N ALA A 25 -7.55 -5.56 -11.76
CA ALA A 25 -6.61 -4.46 -11.56
C ALA A 25 -7.33 -3.21 -11.06
N VAL A 26 -6.82 -2.62 -9.99
CA VAL A 26 -7.33 -1.36 -9.44
C VAL A 26 -6.57 -0.17 -10.05
N SER A 27 -7.31 0.70 -10.74
CA SER A 27 -6.75 1.91 -11.32
C SER A 27 -6.34 2.92 -10.24
N CYS A 28 -5.34 3.75 -10.54
CA CYS A 28 -4.95 4.85 -9.65
C CYS A 28 -6.14 5.78 -9.40
N LYS A 29 -6.90 6.11 -10.45
CA LYS A 29 -8.09 6.96 -10.37
C LYS A 29 -9.12 6.40 -9.38
N SER A 30 -9.42 5.11 -9.44
CA SER A 30 -10.39 4.46 -8.53
C SER A 30 -9.98 4.59 -7.06
N ILE A 31 -8.68 4.48 -6.77
CA ILE A 31 -8.14 4.70 -5.42
C ILE A 31 -8.35 6.16 -5.01
N LEU A 32 -7.97 7.10 -5.86
CA LEU A 32 -8.08 8.53 -5.57
C LEU A 32 -9.52 8.99 -5.40
N ASP A 33 -10.44 8.49 -6.24
CA ASP A 33 -11.88 8.77 -6.14
C ASP A 33 -12.42 8.26 -4.79
N HIS A 34 -12.03 7.04 -4.38
CA HIS A 34 -12.48 6.46 -3.10
C HIS A 34 -11.97 7.22 -1.89
N LEU A 35 -10.76 7.81 -1.96
CA LEU A 35 -10.18 8.59 -0.85
C LEU A 35 -11.03 9.80 -0.45
N ALA A 36 -11.95 10.26 -1.29
CA ALA A 36 -12.94 11.27 -0.92
C ALA A 36 -14.00 10.76 0.07
N THR A 37 -14.20 9.44 0.15
CA THR A 37 -15.24 8.79 0.96
C THR A 37 -14.69 7.93 2.10
N GLY A 38 -13.44 7.46 2.00
CA GLY A 38 -12.84 6.63 3.03
C GLY A 38 -11.40 6.22 2.73
N PRO A 39 -10.70 5.64 3.71
CA PRO A 39 -9.33 5.20 3.54
C PRO A 39 -9.22 3.96 2.65
N VAL A 40 -8.02 3.76 2.08
CA VAL A 40 -7.68 2.55 1.31
C VAL A 40 -6.46 1.90 1.94
N ILE A 41 -6.54 0.62 2.28
CA ILE A 41 -5.38 -0.16 2.74
C ILE A 41 -4.73 -0.80 1.52
N LEU A 42 -3.43 -0.59 1.34
CA LEU A 42 -2.68 -1.11 0.20
C LEU A 42 -1.53 -1.99 0.65
N LEU A 43 -1.32 -3.11 -0.06
CA LEU A 43 -0.07 -3.84 0.01
C LEU A 43 0.99 -3.13 -0.85
N THR A 44 2.15 -2.87 -0.27
CA THR A 44 3.25 -2.17 -0.95
C THR A 44 4.57 -2.88 -0.72
N ASN A 45 5.56 -2.64 -1.59
CA ASN A 45 6.94 -2.97 -1.27
C ASN A 45 7.56 -1.87 -0.41
N VAL A 46 7.85 -2.20 0.85
CA VAL A 46 8.38 -1.25 1.85
C VAL A 46 9.68 -0.59 1.39
N LYS A 47 10.50 -1.28 0.59
CA LYS A 47 11.79 -0.77 0.09
C LYS A 47 11.62 0.39 -0.90
N LEU A 48 10.42 0.57 -1.45
CA LEU A 48 10.08 1.64 -2.38
C LEU A 48 9.31 2.79 -1.71
N LEU A 49 8.90 2.64 -0.45
CA LEU A 49 8.25 3.71 0.28
C LEU A 49 9.26 4.82 0.60
N ARG A 50 8.95 6.03 0.12
CA ARG A 50 9.77 7.23 0.34
C ARG A 50 8.88 8.36 0.79
N CYS A 51 8.83 8.54 2.11
CA CYS A 51 8.15 9.66 2.74
C CYS A 51 9.04 10.91 2.70
N ASP A 52 8.47 12.04 2.28
CA ASP A 52 9.17 13.32 2.17
C ASP A 52 9.35 14.02 3.52
N LEU A 53 8.56 13.65 4.54
CA LEU A 53 8.65 14.20 5.90
C LEU A 53 9.52 13.34 6.84
N CYS A 54 9.67 12.03 6.56
CA CYS A 54 10.41 11.14 7.45
C CYS A 54 11.92 11.23 7.22
N ARG A 55 12.67 11.63 8.25
CA ARG A 55 14.14 11.64 8.26
C ARG A 55 14.79 10.27 8.00
N TYR A 56 14.09 9.17 8.26
CA TYR A 56 14.64 7.79 8.19
C TYR A 56 14.97 7.30 6.76
N ASN A 57 14.45 7.95 5.71
CA ASN A 57 14.63 7.48 4.32
C ASN A 57 15.98 7.84 3.67
N ARG A 58 16.84 8.66 4.29
CA ARG A 58 18.12 9.05 3.67
C ARG A 58 19.24 8.03 3.89
N ALA A 59 19.39 7.50 5.11
CA ALA A 59 20.59 6.73 5.48
C ALA A 59 20.70 5.35 4.83
N SER A 60 19.58 4.69 4.48
CA SER A 60 19.61 3.35 3.88
C SER A 60 19.83 3.33 2.36
N SER A 61 19.83 4.50 1.70
CA SER A 61 19.97 4.61 0.24
C SER A 61 21.42 4.67 -0.24
N GLU A 62 22.33 5.24 0.55
CA GLU A 62 23.75 5.36 0.20
C GLU A 62 24.50 4.03 0.38
N PHE A 63 24.24 3.28 1.46
CA PHE A 63 24.89 1.97 1.69
C PHE A 63 24.44 0.86 0.73
N LYS A 64 23.23 0.96 0.16
CA LYS A 64 22.71 -0.02 -0.82
C LYS A 64 23.30 0.11 -2.22
N LYS A 65 23.98 1.22 -2.54
CA LYS A 65 24.64 1.39 -3.86
C LYS A 65 25.90 0.51 -4.00
N ILE A 66 26.56 0.19 -2.88
CA ILE A 66 27.82 -0.56 -2.86
C ILE A 66 27.59 -2.08 -2.96
N PHE A 67 26.45 -2.58 -2.44
CA PHE A 67 26.08 -3.99 -2.54
C PHE A 67 24.89 -4.15 -3.51
N ARG A 68 25.17 -4.64 -4.73
CA ARG A 68 24.16 -5.00 -5.75
C ARG A 68 23.37 -6.27 -5.39
N TRP A 69 22.87 -6.37 -4.17
CA TRP A 69 21.94 -7.44 -3.82
C TRP A 69 20.59 -7.09 -4.43
N PRO A 70 19.93 -8.00 -5.18
CA PRO A 70 18.58 -7.77 -5.65
C PRO A 70 17.72 -7.38 -4.45
N ALA A 71 17.11 -6.20 -4.49
CA ALA A 71 16.20 -5.79 -3.45
C ALA A 71 14.97 -6.71 -3.52
N THR A 72 15.03 -7.82 -2.80
CA THR A 72 13.92 -8.79 -2.71
C THR A 72 12.66 -8.07 -2.29
N TYR A 73 11.53 -8.46 -2.87
CA TYR A 73 10.23 -7.96 -2.45
C TYR A 73 10.07 -8.11 -0.92
N GLN A 74 9.57 -7.06 -0.28
CA GLN A 74 9.19 -7.08 1.13
C GLN A 74 7.86 -6.37 1.28
N GLY A 75 6.80 -7.16 1.40
CA GLY A 75 5.43 -6.69 1.54
C GLY A 75 5.21 -5.92 2.84
N HIS A 76 4.45 -4.84 2.75
CA HIS A 76 4.08 -4.00 3.89
C HIS A 76 2.76 -3.28 3.61
N TYR A 77 1.80 -3.43 4.51
CA TYR A 77 0.52 -2.75 4.43
C TYR A 77 0.64 -1.31 4.94
N ILE A 78 0.05 -0.37 4.18
CA ILE A 78 -0.11 1.02 4.58
C ILE A 78 -1.58 1.43 4.45
N VAL A 79 -1.97 2.50 5.14
CA VAL A 79 -3.32 3.08 5.03
C VAL A 79 -3.19 4.41 4.31
N LEU A 80 -3.75 4.53 3.10
CA LEU A 80 -3.94 5.81 2.43
C LEU A 80 -5.12 6.55 3.06
N CYS A 81 -4.92 7.82 3.37
CA CYS A 81 -5.90 8.65 4.08
C CYS A 81 -6.31 9.90 3.30
N GLY A 82 -5.60 10.25 2.23
CA GLY A 82 -5.95 11.41 1.42
C GLY A 82 -4.99 11.65 0.27
N TYR A 83 -5.39 12.57 -0.60
CA TYR A 83 -4.63 12.99 -1.77
C TYR A 83 -4.80 14.48 -1.99
N ASP A 84 -3.70 15.18 -2.20
CA ASP A 84 -3.69 16.58 -2.61
C ASP A 84 -3.50 16.66 -4.14
N ILE A 85 -4.52 17.18 -4.81
CA ILE A 85 -4.60 17.31 -6.26
C ILE A 85 -3.61 18.33 -6.81
N PHE A 86 -3.27 19.38 -6.05
CA PHE A 86 -2.41 20.47 -6.51
C PHE A 86 -0.94 20.08 -6.43
N THR A 87 -0.57 19.32 -5.40
CA THR A 87 0.82 18.88 -5.20
C THR A 87 1.09 17.46 -5.69
N HIS A 88 0.06 16.73 -6.13
CA HIS A 88 0.13 15.32 -6.54
C HIS A 88 0.74 14.41 -5.47
N ARG A 89 0.34 14.63 -4.20
CA ARG A 89 0.87 13.94 -3.02
C ARG A 89 -0.20 13.14 -2.32
N VAL A 90 0.15 11.93 -1.91
CA VAL A 90 -0.71 11.07 -1.08
C VAL A 90 -0.30 11.16 0.37
N PHE A 91 -1.28 11.19 1.26
CA PHE A 91 -1.11 11.12 2.71
C PHE A 91 -1.43 9.72 3.17
N TYR A 92 -0.57 9.16 4.02
CA TYR A 92 -0.72 7.78 4.44
C TYR A 92 -0.18 7.52 5.83
N ARG A 93 -0.72 6.51 6.50
CA ARG A 93 -0.26 6.00 7.79
C ARG A 93 0.59 4.77 7.54
N ASN A 94 1.75 4.72 8.19
CA ASN A 94 2.66 3.60 8.13
C ASN A 94 2.67 2.92 9.51
N PRO A 95 2.07 1.72 9.67
CA PRO A 95 2.05 1.01 10.95
C PRO A 95 3.44 0.71 11.54
N GLY A 96 4.48 0.68 10.70
CA GLY A 96 5.87 0.52 11.15
C GLY A 96 6.50 1.80 11.74
N LEU A 97 5.76 2.91 11.77
CA LEU A 97 6.20 4.18 12.35
C LEU A 97 5.25 4.60 13.47
N THR A 98 5.78 5.26 14.51
CA THR A 98 4.96 5.82 15.58
C THR A 98 4.02 6.90 15.06
N ASP A 99 2.76 6.84 15.53
CA ASP A 99 1.60 7.68 15.19
C ASP A 99 1.94 8.98 14.44
N ARG A 100 2.02 8.88 13.11
CA ARG A 100 2.27 10.02 12.23
C ARG A 100 1.70 9.81 10.84
N THR A 101 1.39 10.91 10.19
CA THR A 101 1.02 10.92 8.77
C THR A 101 2.26 11.13 7.92
N CYS A 102 2.50 10.20 7.02
CA CYS A 102 3.53 10.26 6.00
C CYS A 102 2.97 10.88 4.71
N VAL A 103 3.86 11.38 3.86
CA VAL A 103 3.49 11.94 2.56
C VAL A 103 4.50 11.52 1.50
N MET A 104 4.03 11.18 0.30
CA MET A 104 4.91 10.88 -0.84
C MET A 104 4.25 11.28 -2.16
N PRO A 105 5.01 11.45 -3.25
CA PRO A 105 4.45 11.65 -4.58
C PRO A 105 3.62 10.45 -5.02
N LEU A 106 2.51 10.68 -5.73
CA LEU A 106 1.63 9.62 -6.25
C LEU A 106 2.40 8.57 -7.07
N ARG A 107 3.38 9.00 -7.87
CA ARG A 107 4.23 8.11 -8.66
C ARG A 107 5.01 7.10 -7.81
N ASN A 108 5.46 7.49 -6.60
CA ASN A 108 6.22 6.60 -5.72
C ASN A 108 5.29 5.56 -5.11
N LEU A 109 4.07 5.96 -4.75
CA LEU A 109 3.03 5.03 -4.31
C LEU A 109 2.70 4.01 -5.40
N GLU A 110 2.44 4.47 -6.64
CA GLU A 110 2.13 3.58 -7.77
C GLU A 110 3.27 2.57 -8.00
N GLN A 111 4.51 3.04 -7.98
CA GLN A 111 5.68 2.17 -8.10
C GLN A 111 5.74 1.13 -6.96
N ALA A 112 5.46 1.54 -5.71
CA ALA A 112 5.51 0.66 -4.55
C ALA A 112 4.38 -0.40 -4.57
N ARG A 113 3.14 -0.01 -4.91
CA ARG A 113 1.96 -0.91 -4.90
C ARG A 113 1.83 -1.79 -6.15
N LYS A 114 2.51 -1.45 -7.25
CA LYS A 114 2.52 -2.25 -8.49
C LYS A 114 3.79 -3.09 -8.63
N SER A 115 4.69 -3.01 -7.66
CA SER A 115 5.92 -3.80 -7.70
C SER A 115 5.62 -5.30 -7.57
N TYR A 116 6.50 -6.11 -8.14
CA TYR A 116 6.41 -7.57 -8.09
C TYR A 116 6.18 -8.08 -6.66
N GLY A 117 5.24 -9.02 -6.50
CA GLY A 117 4.90 -9.67 -5.23
C GLY A 117 3.80 -8.98 -4.41
N THR A 118 3.37 -7.78 -4.80
CA THR A 118 2.26 -7.08 -4.14
C THR A 118 0.87 -7.55 -4.59
N ASP A 119 0.81 -8.20 -5.76
CA ASP A 119 -0.42 -8.60 -6.47
C ASP A 119 -1.44 -7.46 -6.66
N GLN A 120 -1.01 -6.21 -6.43
CA GLN A 120 -1.83 -5.00 -6.39
C GLN A 120 -3.01 -5.08 -5.38
N ASP A 121 -2.84 -5.84 -4.30
CA ASP A 121 -3.87 -5.98 -3.26
C ASP A 121 -4.28 -4.62 -2.66
N ALA A 122 -5.58 -4.37 -2.66
CA ALA A 122 -6.19 -3.15 -2.16
C ALA A 122 -7.50 -3.46 -1.41
N ILE A 123 -7.69 -2.81 -0.27
CA ILE A 123 -8.89 -2.92 0.57
C ILE A 123 -9.50 -1.54 0.71
N PHE A 124 -10.70 -1.37 0.16
CA PHE A 124 -11.46 -0.14 0.18
C PHE A 124 -12.35 -0.12 1.42
N ILE A 125 -12.18 0.87 2.29
CA ILE A 125 -12.99 1.01 3.51
C ILE A 125 -14.12 1.99 3.20
N TYR A 126 -15.35 1.49 3.21
CA TYR A 126 -16.56 2.29 3.03
C TYR A 126 -17.09 2.73 4.41
N PRO A 127 -17.64 3.94 4.53
CA PRO A 127 -18.32 4.37 5.74
C PRO A 127 -19.52 3.46 6.04
N SER A 128 -19.80 3.25 7.33
CA SER A 128 -21.01 2.57 7.84
C SER A 128 -22.26 3.42 7.65
#